data_AF-A0AB73BC64-F1
#
_entry.id   AF-A0AB73BC64-F1
#
_cell.length_a   1.000
_cell.length_b   1.000
_cell.length_c   1.000
_cell.angle_alpha   90.00
_cell.angle_beta   90.00
_cell.angle_gamma   90.00
#
_symmetry.space_group_name_H-M   'P 1'
#
loop_
_entity.id
_entity.type
_entity.pdbx_description
1 polymer ?
#
loop_
_entity_poly.entity_id
_entity_poly.type
_entity_poly.pdbx_seq_one_letter_code
_entity_poly.pdbx_strand_id
1 'polypeptide(L)'
;MSVTAIGLSACGSNNDKDTTETEAIIIDNTSPNTTTTTVIEVDPFNFEGGALVSAITTQLCTLSNGDETSCYKIEIAGAPANHEIGIFCPNTITSNADEAGIWFDGNGEVYDITGDFILNLPALYNDSHWQLYDESTGQVNITNTYASCDGAARPNVEEQYQNHCVECSIEYVNGGISQSFLIPITPVTANQANSVGRSNIGIALNGVVLAAPAPVDAILSAYTIAAFDDCAGHINLNEGYHYHGEAGCSQTQAQSDGHAAMVGYAFDGFGIFAMLGSNNTEPTDLDECRGHYDDTRGYHYHAASVSENMFIGCYKGETAQ
;
A
#
# COMPACT_ATOMS: atom_id res chain seq x y z
N MET A 1 -26.78 -71.25 20.54
CA MET A 1 -27.02 -71.76 19.17
C MET A 1 -26.24 -70.86 18.24
N SER A 2 -25.33 -71.29 17.36
CA SER A 2 -24.79 -72.60 17.02
C SER A 2 -23.53 -72.30 16.20
N VAL A 3 -22.46 -73.03 16.50
CA VAL A 3 -21.50 -73.68 15.57
C VAL A 3 -20.74 -72.76 14.58
N THR A 4 -19.48 -72.43 14.86
CA THR A 4 -18.22 -73.14 14.46
C THR A 4 -17.88 -73.04 12.96
N ALA A 5 -16.71 -72.48 12.65
CA ALA A 5 -15.78 -73.04 11.66
C ALA A 5 -14.35 -72.55 11.95
N ILE A 6 -13.49 -73.51 12.29
CA ILE A 6 -12.05 -73.40 12.49
C ILE A 6 -11.36 -73.85 11.20
N GLY A 7 -10.31 -73.15 10.78
CA GLY A 7 -9.33 -73.65 9.81
C GLY A 7 -7.92 -73.62 10.41
N LEU A 8 -7.38 -74.80 10.71
CA LEU A 8 -6.00 -75.06 11.13
C LEU A 8 -5.09 -75.37 9.92
N SER A 9 -3.81 -74.97 10.01
CA SER A 9 -2.62 -75.75 9.64
C SER A 9 -1.40 -75.06 10.28
N ALA A 10 -0.74 -75.63 11.31
CA ALA A 10 0.24 -76.74 11.29
C ALA A 10 1.52 -76.34 10.50
N CYS A 11 2.77 -76.49 10.95
CA CYS A 11 3.44 -77.08 12.12
C CYS A 11 4.91 -76.58 12.09
N GLY A 12 5.62 -76.59 13.22
CA GLY A 12 7.02 -77.05 13.21
C GLY A 12 8.10 -76.27 13.99
N SER A 13 8.24 -76.68 15.25
CA SER A 13 9.50 -77.05 15.93
C SER A 13 10.36 -76.00 16.66
N ASN A 14 10.64 -76.36 17.91
CA ASN A 14 11.44 -75.73 18.97
C ASN A 14 12.87 -75.38 18.58
N ASN A 15 13.39 -74.31 19.20
CA ASN A 15 14.62 -74.36 20.00
C ASN A 15 14.70 -73.15 20.95
N ASP A 16 14.70 -73.42 22.24
CA ASP A 16 15.13 -72.48 23.28
C ASP A 16 16.62 -72.16 23.07
N LYS A 17 16.91 -70.88 22.83
CA LYS A 17 18.16 -70.24 23.28
C LYS A 17 17.84 -68.82 23.72
N ASP A 18 17.85 -68.67 25.03
CA ASP A 18 17.97 -67.42 25.74
C ASP A 18 19.25 -66.70 25.30
N THR A 19 19.09 -65.67 24.47
CA THR A 19 20.13 -64.67 24.19
C THR A 19 19.43 -63.32 24.13
N THR A 20 19.71 -62.52 25.15
CA THR A 20 19.38 -61.09 25.28
C THR A 20 19.61 -60.33 23.97
N GLU A 21 18.53 -59.96 23.29
CA GLU A 21 18.53 -58.93 22.25
C GLU A 21 18.47 -57.56 22.92
N THR A 22 19.58 -56.83 22.85
CA THR A 22 19.55 -55.37 22.96
C THR A 22 18.99 -54.87 21.63
N GLU A 23 17.67 -54.63 21.55
CA GLU A 23 17.09 -53.82 20.49
C GLU A 23 17.73 -52.43 20.58
N ALA A 24 18.61 -52.12 19.64
CA ALA A 24 18.99 -50.75 19.36
C ALA A 24 17.72 -50.04 18.87
N ILE A 25 17.12 -49.23 19.73
CA ILE A 25 16.12 -48.25 19.33
C ILE A 25 16.82 -47.33 18.32
N ILE A 26 16.51 -47.51 17.04
CA ILE A 26 16.79 -46.50 16.03
C ILE A 26 15.87 -45.34 16.41
N ILE A 27 16.43 -44.36 17.11
CA ILE A 27 15.83 -43.04 17.22
C ILE A 27 15.96 -42.46 15.81
N ASP A 28 14.88 -42.58 15.03
CA ASP A 28 14.72 -41.78 13.83
C ASP A 28 14.64 -40.33 14.28
N ASN A 29 15.80 -39.66 14.26
CA ASN A 29 15.97 -38.28 14.65
C ASN A 29 15.60 -37.36 13.47
N THR A 30 14.53 -37.69 12.76
CA THR A 30 13.84 -36.74 11.88
C THR A 30 12.97 -35.85 12.76
N SER A 31 13.64 -34.92 13.44
CA SER A 31 12.99 -33.67 13.82
C SER A 31 12.29 -33.14 12.56
N PRO A 32 10.99 -32.82 12.58
CA PRO A 32 10.47 -31.95 11.55
C PRO A 32 11.33 -30.69 11.64
N ASN A 33 12.01 -30.36 10.55
CA ASN A 33 12.69 -29.10 10.43
C ASN A 33 11.59 -28.04 10.33
N THR A 34 11.00 -27.67 11.47
CA THR A 34 10.17 -26.48 11.58
C THR A 34 11.12 -25.31 11.39
N THR A 35 11.38 -24.95 10.14
CA THR A 35 11.80 -23.61 9.78
C THR A 35 10.73 -22.67 10.30
N THR A 36 10.91 -22.15 11.51
CA THR A 36 10.17 -21.00 12.01
C THR A 36 10.47 -19.87 11.05
N THR A 37 9.53 -19.58 10.16
CA THR A 37 9.58 -18.42 9.27
C THR A 37 9.67 -17.16 10.12
N THR A 38 10.63 -16.28 9.82
CA THR A 38 10.75 -14.98 10.47
C THR A 38 9.49 -14.16 10.18
N VAL A 39 8.85 -13.67 11.24
CA VAL A 39 7.75 -12.71 11.17
C VAL A 39 8.16 -11.49 11.97
N ILE A 40 8.13 -10.32 11.33
CA ILE A 40 8.47 -9.06 11.97
C ILE A 40 7.19 -8.38 12.41
N GLU A 41 7.12 -8.05 13.70
CA GLU A 41 6.00 -7.31 14.27
C GLU A 41 6.04 -5.84 13.82
N VAL A 42 4.87 -5.21 13.81
CA VAL A 42 4.78 -3.76 13.64
C VAL A 42 5.55 -3.08 14.78
N ASP A 43 6.49 -2.22 14.44
CA ASP A 43 7.23 -1.43 15.42
C ASP A 43 6.57 -0.04 15.55
N PRO A 44 5.90 0.24 16.69
CA PRO A 44 5.21 1.51 16.88
C PRO A 44 6.17 2.71 16.97
N PHE A 45 7.47 2.49 17.12
CA PHE A 45 8.49 3.55 17.19
C PHE A 45 9.03 3.97 15.83
N ASN A 46 8.61 3.34 14.73
CA ASN A 46 9.00 3.71 13.37
C ASN A 46 8.31 4.99 12.87
N PHE A 47 7.21 5.44 13.49
CA PHE A 47 6.50 6.64 13.04
C PHE A 47 7.25 7.93 13.38
N GLU A 48 7.27 8.86 12.42
CA GLU A 48 7.94 10.15 12.54
C GLU A 48 7.30 11.06 13.59
N GLY A 49 8.10 11.98 14.13
CA GLY A 49 7.60 13.01 15.04
C GLY A 49 6.57 13.90 14.34
N GLY A 50 5.34 13.93 14.84
CA GLY A 50 4.23 14.69 14.23
C GLY A 50 3.33 13.86 13.31
N ALA A 51 3.68 12.62 13.00
CA ALA A 51 2.86 11.72 12.19
C ALA A 51 1.54 11.32 12.88
N LEU A 52 1.56 11.27 14.22
CA LEU A 52 0.47 10.75 15.05
C LEU A 52 -0.05 11.84 16.01
N VAL A 53 -1.37 11.85 16.25
CA VAL A 53 -2.03 12.79 17.19
C VAL A 53 -2.01 12.29 18.63
N SER A 54 -1.76 11.00 18.84
CA SER A 54 -1.60 10.38 20.14
C SER A 54 -0.62 9.22 20.09
N ALA A 55 -0.14 8.77 21.25
CA ALA A 55 0.62 7.54 21.33
C ALA A 55 -0.23 6.34 20.83
N ILE A 56 0.42 5.40 20.13
CA ILE A 56 -0.20 4.16 19.69
C ILE A 56 -0.68 3.37 20.91
N THR A 57 -1.90 2.83 20.82
CA THR A 57 -2.48 2.00 21.89
C THR A 57 -2.71 0.58 21.38
N THR A 58 -2.79 -0.39 22.29
CA THR A 58 -3.08 -1.79 21.95
C THR A 58 -4.49 -2.15 22.37
N GLN A 59 -5.20 -2.88 21.52
CA GLN A 59 -6.52 -3.44 21.81
C GLN A 59 -6.67 -4.83 21.19
N LEU A 60 -7.66 -5.59 21.66
CA LEU A 60 -8.08 -6.80 20.96
C LEU A 60 -8.83 -6.42 19.68
N CYS A 61 -8.64 -7.21 18.63
CA CYS A 61 -9.29 -7.08 17.32
C CYS A 61 -9.58 -8.46 16.74
N THR A 62 -10.49 -8.51 15.78
CA THR A 62 -10.79 -9.72 15.00
C THR A 62 -10.18 -9.56 13.61
N LEU A 63 -9.44 -10.57 13.17
CA LEU A 63 -8.84 -10.64 11.85
C LEU A 63 -9.86 -11.06 10.79
N SER A 64 -9.52 -10.87 9.52
CA SER A 64 -10.39 -11.22 8.40
C SER A 64 -10.77 -12.71 8.30
N ASN A 65 -9.97 -13.60 8.90
CA ASN A 65 -10.28 -15.01 9.03
C ASN A 65 -11.13 -15.37 10.28
N GLY A 66 -11.43 -14.39 11.13
CA GLY A 66 -12.19 -14.56 12.37
C GLY A 66 -11.34 -14.81 13.62
N ASP A 67 -10.02 -14.91 13.51
CA ASP A 67 -9.13 -15.09 14.66
C ASP A 67 -9.06 -13.81 15.50
N GLU A 68 -9.01 -13.96 16.83
CA GLU A 68 -8.79 -12.83 17.74
C GLU A 68 -7.28 -12.62 17.97
N THR A 69 -6.82 -11.38 17.88
CA THR A 69 -5.43 -11.00 18.14
C THR A 69 -5.33 -9.65 18.83
N SER A 70 -4.10 -9.22 19.14
CA SER A 70 -3.81 -7.84 19.55
C SER A 70 -3.47 -6.99 18.33
N CYS A 71 -4.13 -5.85 18.20
CA CYS A 71 -3.86 -4.83 17.20
C CYS A 71 -3.36 -3.55 17.85
N TYR A 72 -2.55 -2.81 17.10
CA TYR A 72 -2.34 -1.40 17.37
C TYR A 72 -3.50 -0.59 16.83
N LYS A 73 -3.99 0.34 17.65
CA LYS A 73 -4.83 1.46 17.23
C LYS A 73 -3.92 2.67 17.01
N ILE A 74 -3.88 3.13 15.77
CA ILE A 74 -3.01 4.20 15.29
C ILE A 74 -3.88 5.37 14.86
N GLU A 75 -3.63 6.56 15.44
CA GLU A 75 -4.34 7.79 15.10
C GLU A 75 -3.38 8.75 14.40
N ILE A 76 -3.51 8.88 13.08
CA ILE A 76 -2.65 9.75 12.26
C ILE A 76 -3.08 11.21 12.35
N ALA A 77 -2.15 12.12 12.09
CA ALA A 77 -2.45 13.55 11.99
C ALA A 77 -3.21 13.92 10.71
N GLY A 78 -2.99 13.20 9.61
CA GLY A 78 -3.63 13.47 8.31
C GLY A 78 -2.90 14.49 7.43
N ALA A 79 -1.61 14.70 7.70
CA ALA A 79 -0.68 15.52 6.93
C ALA A 79 0.75 14.94 7.07
N PRO A 80 1.64 15.15 6.08
CA PRO A 80 2.99 14.62 6.12
C PRO A 80 3.82 15.28 7.23
N ALA A 81 4.44 14.47 8.08
CA ALA A 81 5.26 14.95 9.19
C ALA A 81 6.66 15.45 8.77
N ASN A 82 7.12 15.09 7.57
CA ASN A 82 8.52 15.21 7.16
C ASN A 82 8.76 16.12 5.94
N HIS A 83 7.72 16.66 5.32
CA HIS A 83 7.84 17.61 4.22
C HIS A 83 6.63 18.54 4.15
N GLU A 84 6.83 19.66 3.47
CA GLU A 84 5.75 20.52 3.03
C GLU A 84 5.06 19.90 1.82
N ILE A 85 3.74 20.05 1.74
CA ILE A 85 2.95 19.64 0.59
C ILE A 85 3.34 20.49 -0.63
N GLY A 86 3.58 19.82 -1.75
CA GLY A 86 4.10 20.46 -2.96
C GLY A 86 3.06 21.26 -3.76
N ILE A 87 3.47 21.70 -4.94
CA ILE A 87 2.57 22.34 -5.91
C ILE A 87 1.80 21.25 -6.65
N PHE A 88 0.51 21.45 -6.84
CA PHE A 88 -0.33 20.57 -7.65
C PHE A 88 -0.45 21.14 -9.07
N CYS A 89 -1.34 22.13 -9.26
CA CYS A 89 -1.66 22.63 -10.58
C CYS A 89 -0.71 23.75 -11.05
N PRO A 90 -0.27 23.75 -12.33
CA PRO A 90 0.43 24.89 -12.91
C PRO A 90 -0.49 26.12 -12.98
N ASN A 91 0.03 27.32 -12.71
CA ASN A 91 -0.79 28.54 -12.80
C ASN A 91 -1.08 28.95 -14.26
N THR A 92 -0.17 28.67 -15.19
CA THR A 92 -0.30 29.09 -16.59
C THR A 92 0.21 28.02 -17.55
N ILE A 93 -0.15 28.17 -18.83
CA ILE A 93 0.39 27.37 -19.95
C ILE A 93 1.87 27.63 -20.25
N THR A 94 2.56 28.39 -19.40
CA THR A 94 4.03 28.59 -19.48
C THR A 94 4.77 28.06 -18.27
N SER A 95 4.05 27.47 -17.30
CA SER A 95 4.65 26.87 -16.10
C SER A 95 5.56 25.70 -16.48
N ASN A 96 6.71 25.62 -15.82
CA ASN A 96 7.65 24.51 -15.98
C ASN A 96 7.47 23.47 -14.85
N ALA A 97 8.28 22.41 -14.84
CA ALA A 97 8.16 21.32 -13.88
C ALA A 97 8.38 21.76 -12.42
N ASP A 98 9.19 22.79 -12.16
CA ASP A 98 9.40 23.31 -10.79
C ASP A 98 8.18 24.12 -10.28
N GLU A 99 7.19 24.39 -11.15
CA GLU A 99 5.99 25.20 -10.87
C GLU A 99 4.70 24.39 -11.00
N ALA A 100 4.82 23.06 -11.04
CA ALA A 100 3.74 22.12 -11.30
C ALA A 100 4.02 20.82 -10.56
N GLY A 101 2.98 20.04 -10.29
CA GLY A 101 3.13 18.67 -9.81
C GLY A 101 3.14 17.67 -10.96
N ILE A 102 2.62 16.48 -10.68
CA ILE A 102 2.60 15.35 -11.60
C ILE A 102 1.19 14.81 -11.86
N TRP A 103 1.07 14.05 -12.94
CA TRP A 103 -0.10 13.26 -13.29
C TRP A 103 0.31 11.92 -13.89
N PHE A 104 -0.42 10.86 -13.58
CA PHE A 104 -0.29 9.57 -14.25
C PHE A 104 -1.67 9.12 -14.74
N ASP A 105 -1.72 8.63 -15.98
CA ASP A 105 -2.97 8.31 -16.66
C ASP A 105 -3.24 6.80 -16.72
N GLY A 106 -2.48 6.01 -15.96
CA GLY A 106 -2.63 4.54 -15.90
C GLY A 106 -2.07 3.81 -17.12
N ASN A 107 -1.48 4.50 -18.10
CA ASN A 107 -0.83 3.88 -19.26
C ASN A 107 0.66 3.56 -19.04
N GLY A 108 1.14 3.70 -17.80
CA GLY A 108 2.54 3.44 -17.44
C GLY A 108 3.47 4.65 -17.57
N GLU A 109 2.92 5.84 -17.84
CA GLU A 109 3.68 7.10 -17.87
C GLU A 109 3.33 8.00 -16.67
N VAL A 110 4.32 8.80 -16.24
CA VAL A 110 4.14 9.91 -15.31
C VAL A 110 4.53 11.19 -16.05
N TYR A 111 3.69 12.21 -15.97
CA TYR A 111 3.87 13.49 -16.61
C TYR A 111 4.08 14.58 -15.57
N ASP A 112 5.08 15.44 -15.76
CA ASP A 112 5.06 16.76 -15.14
C ASP A 112 3.92 17.55 -15.78
N ILE A 113 2.97 18.05 -14.99
CA ILE A 113 1.82 18.80 -15.52
C ILE A 113 2.18 20.26 -15.82
N THR A 114 3.23 20.43 -16.62
CA THR A 114 3.70 21.71 -17.15
C THR A 114 2.65 22.37 -18.04
N GLY A 115 2.90 23.63 -18.41
CA GLY A 115 2.09 24.32 -19.40
C GLY A 115 2.03 23.60 -20.76
N ASP A 116 3.14 22.99 -21.18
CA ASP A 116 3.20 22.19 -22.42
C ASP A 116 2.32 20.94 -22.31
N PHE A 117 2.27 20.29 -21.15
CA PHE A 117 1.34 19.18 -20.90
C PHE A 117 -0.12 19.64 -21.05
N ILE A 118 -0.50 20.76 -20.41
CA ILE A 118 -1.86 21.32 -20.48
C ILE A 118 -2.27 21.64 -21.91
N LEU A 119 -1.37 22.23 -22.70
CA LEU A 119 -1.61 22.52 -24.13
C LEU A 119 -1.75 21.26 -24.98
N ASN A 120 -1.10 20.17 -24.58
CA ASN A 120 -1.05 18.92 -25.34
C ASN A 120 -2.20 17.95 -25.02
N LEU A 121 -3.01 18.20 -23.98
CA LEU A 121 -4.14 17.33 -23.58
C LEU A 121 -5.05 16.90 -24.75
N PRO A 122 -5.46 17.79 -25.68
CA PRO A 122 -6.27 17.38 -26.83
C PRO A 122 -5.61 16.35 -27.74
N ALA A 123 -4.30 16.45 -27.92
CA ALA A 123 -3.54 15.52 -28.76
C ALA A 123 -3.21 14.23 -28.00
N LEU A 124 -2.85 14.35 -26.71
CA LEU A 124 -2.56 13.22 -25.83
C LEU A 124 -3.75 12.26 -25.75
N TYR A 125 -4.95 12.79 -25.54
CA TYR A 125 -6.18 12.00 -25.42
C TYR A 125 -7.01 11.93 -26.71
N ASN A 126 -6.52 12.50 -27.80
CA ASN A 126 -7.19 12.54 -29.11
C ASN A 126 -8.65 13.04 -29.02
N ASP A 127 -8.87 14.11 -28.26
CA ASP A 127 -10.17 14.71 -28.04
C ASP A 127 -10.05 16.24 -27.89
N SER A 128 -10.65 17.00 -28.81
CA SER A 128 -10.62 18.47 -28.79
C SER A 128 -11.46 19.10 -27.68
N HIS A 129 -12.18 18.31 -26.88
CA HIS A 129 -12.96 18.83 -25.77
C HIS A 129 -12.10 19.25 -24.56
N TRP A 130 -10.86 18.79 -24.49
CA TRP A 130 -9.90 19.21 -23.46
C TRP A 130 -9.51 20.69 -23.63
N GLN A 131 -9.86 21.53 -22.66
CA GLN A 131 -9.55 22.96 -22.65
C GLN A 131 -9.37 23.46 -21.20
N LEU A 132 -8.28 23.02 -20.54
CA LEU A 132 -8.01 23.32 -19.12
C LEU A 132 -7.52 24.74 -18.84
N TYR A 133 -7.54 25.64 -19.83
CA TYR A 133 -7.02 26.98 -19.69
C TYR A 133 -7.88 28.00 -20.45
N ASP A 134 -7.81 29.25 -20.01
CA ASP A 134 -8.38 30.38 -20.73
C ASP A 134 -7.48 30.76 -21.92
N GLU A 135 -7.99 30.63 -23.14
CA GLU A 135 -7.20 30.87 -24.37
C GLU A 135 -6.70 32.30 -24.52
N SER A 136 -7.38 33.28 -23.89
CA SER A 136 -7.04 34.69 -24.02
C SER A 136 -5.91 35.12 -23.09
N THR A 137 -5.81 34.46 -21.93
CA THR A 137 -4.84 34.80 -20.87
C THR A 137 -3.76 33.75 -20.67
N GLY A 138 -3.99 32.51 -21.08
CA GLY A 138 -3.12 31.37 -20.81
C GLY A 138 -3.15 30.90 -19.34
N GLN A 139 -4.09 31.39 -18.52
CA GLN A 139 -4.27 30.91 -17.15
C GLN A 139 -4.95 29.54 -17.15
N VAL A 140 -4.45 28.63 -16.33
CA VAL A 140 -5.06 27.32 -16.14
C VAL A 140 -6.29 27.46 -15.24
N ASN A 141 -7.35 26.72 -15.57
CA ASN A 141 -8.56 26.62 -14.77
C ASN A 141 -8.27 25.72 -13.57
N ILE A 142 -8.04 26.30 -12.40
CA ILE A 142 -7.68 25.59 -11.16
C ILE A 142 -8.84 25.64 -10.17
N THR A 143 -9.10 24.55 -9.47
CA THR A 143 -10.11 24.49 -8.39
C THR A 143 -9.64 25.12 -7.08
N ASN A 144 -9.21 26.38 -7.11
CA ASN A 144 -8.55 27.09 -6.01
C ASN A 144 -9.49 27.62 -4.89
N THR A 145 -10.71 27.11 -4.78
CA THR A 145 -11.65 27.39 -3.68
C THR A 145 -12.19 26.10 -3.09
N TYR A 146 -12.67 26.15 -1.83
CA TYR A 146 -13.35 25.01 -1.21
C TYR A 146 -14.47 24.47 -2.11
N ALA A 147 -15.33 25.35 -2.63
CA ALA A 147 -16.49 24.95 -3.42
C ALA A 147 -16.11 24.31 -4.77
N SER A 148 -15.08 24.82 -5.44
CA SER A 148 -14.60 24.22 -6.69
C SER A 148 -13.90 22.88 -6.46
N CYS A 149 -13.11 22.75 -5.38
CA CYS A 149 -12.51 21.49 -4.98
C CYS A 149 -13.59 20.44 -4.67
N ASP A 150 -14.58 20.78 -3.83
CA ASP A 150 -15.72 19.90 -3.50
C ASP A 150 -16.52 19.49 -4.75
N GLY A 151 -16.69 20.42 -5.69
CA GLY A 151 -17.42 20.20 -6.93
C GLY A 151 -16.72 19.29 -7.95
N ALA A 152 -15.39 19.33 -7.98
CA ALA A 152 -14.56 18.61 -8.96
C ALA A 152 -13.96 17.30 -8.43
N ALA A 153 -13.63 17.22 -7.14
CA ALA A 153 -13.01 16.05 -6.52
C ALA A 153 -14.05 14.97 -6.12
N ARG A 154 -14.92 14.58 -7.06
CA ARG A 154 -16.01 13.62 -6.82
C ARG A 154 -16.38 12.83 -8.07
N PRO A 155 -17.02 11.64 -7.95
CA PRO A 155 -17.32 10.80 -9.12
C PRO A 155 -18.22 11.43 -10.17
N ASN A 156 -19.15 12.32 -9.78
CA ASN A 156 -20.11 12.97 -10.68
C ASN A 156 -19.80 14.47 -10.77
N VAL A 157 -18.82 14.82 -11.61
CA VAL A 157 -18.39 16.20 -11.83
C VAL A 157 -19.41 16.95 -12.68
N GLU A 158 -19.90 18.07 -12.16
CA GLU A 158 -20.79 18.96 -12.92
C GLU A 158 -20.03 19.66 -14.03
N GLU A 159 -20.71 19.99 -15.14
CA GLU A 159 -20.13 20.63 -16.33
C GLU A 159 -19.27 21.86 -16.00
N GLN A 160 -19.68 22.67 -15.03
CA GLN A 160 -18.94 23.87 -14.60
C GLN A 160 -17.56 23.59 -13.96
N TYR A 161 -17.33 22.36 -13.50
CA TYR A 161 -16.08 21.91 -12.87
C TYR A 161 -15.28 20.97 -13.78
N GLN A 162 -15.81 20.62 -14.96
CA GLN A 162 -15.03 19.95 -16.01
C GLN A 162 -14.01 20.93 -16.60
N ASN A 163 -13.02 20.40 -17.32
CA ASN A 163 -11.91 21.17 -17.88
C ASN A 163 -11.16 22.02 -16.83
N HIS A 164 -10.95 21.41 -15.66
CA HIS A 164 -10.13 21.98 -14.59
C HIS A 164 -8.97 21.06 -14.24
N CYS A 165 -7.84 21.68 -13.88
CA CYS A 165 -6.86 21.04 -13.03
C CYS A 165 -7.40 21.08 -11.60
N VAL A 166 -7.58 19.90 -11.01
CA VAL A 166 -8.20 19.71 -9.70
C VAL A 166 -7.11 19.70 -8.64
N GLU A 167 -7.15 20.70 -7.78
CA GLU A 167 -6.41 20.75 -6.53
C GLU A 167 -7.34 21.12 -5.37
N CYS A 168 -6.94 20.72 -4.17
CA CYS A 168 -7.57 21.12 -2.92
C CYS A 168 -6.50 21.64 -1.98
N SER A 169 -6.82 22.65 -1.16
CA SER A 169 -5.88 23.16 -0.15
C SER A 169 -6.03 22.40 1.16
N ILE A 170 -4.91 22.14 1.85
CA ILE A 170 -4.92 21.51 3.18
C ILE A 170 -5.65 22.38 4.23
N GLU A 171 -5.69 23.70 4.01
CA GLU A 171 -6.42 24.64 4.86
C GLU A 171 -7.93 24.40 4.84
N TYR A 172 -8.47 23.81 3.77
CA TYR A 172 -9.90 23.45 3.69
C TYR A 172 -10.28 22.38 4.72
N VAL A 173 -9.29 21.63 5.19
CA VAL A 173 -9.44 20.56 6.19
C VAL A 173 -8.65 20.87 7.47
N ASN A 174 -8.41 22.16 7.77
CA ASN A 174 -7.72 22.63 8.97
C ASN A 174 -6.32 22.03 9.18
N GLY A 175 -5.56 21.82 8.10
CA GLY A 175 -4.19 21.31 8.17
C GLY A 175 -4.07 19.78 8.18
N GLY A 176 -5.19 19.04 8.13
CA GLY A 176 -5.19 17.58 8.01
C GLY A 176 -6.45 16.93 8.59
N ILE A 177 -6.77 15.72 8.12
CA ILE A 177 -7.88 14.93 8.66
C ILE A 177 -7.31 13.77 9.47
N SER A 178 -7.48 13.81 10.78
CA SER A 178 -7.07 12.71 11.65
C SER A 178 -7.94 11.47 11.40
N GLN A 179 -7.29 10.31 11.22
CA GLN A 179 -7.93 9.04 10.96
C GLN A 179 -7.40 7.96 11.91
N SER A 180 -8.27 7.02 12.26
CA SER A 180 -7.95 5.92 13.19
C SER A 180 -7.96 4.60 12.44
N PHE A 181 -6.87 3.84 12.57
CA PHE A 181 -6.70 2.54 11.91
C PHE A 181 -6.34 1.45 12.93
N LEU A 182 -6.68 0.21 12.57
CA LEU A 182 -6.24 -0.98 13.29
C LEU A 182 -5.29 -1.77 12.40
N ILE A 183 -4.14 -2.16 12.98
CA ILE A 183 -3.16 -3.03 12.32
C ILE A 183 -2.77 -4.14 13.31
N PRO A 184 -2.76 -5.43 12.91
CA PRO A 184 -2.30 -6.50 13.77
C PRO A 184 -0.84 -6.28 14.19
N ILE A 185 -0.54 -6.49 15.48
CA ILE A 185 0.83 -6.32 16.00
C ILE A 185 1.76 -7.33 15.34
N THR A 186 1.33 -8.59 15.30
CA THR A 186 2.04 -9.69 14.65
C THR A 186 1.27 -10.06 13.38
N PRO A 187 1.81 -9.82 12.18
CA PRO A 187 1.15 -10.19 10.93
C PRO A 187 0.84 -11.69 10.87
N VAL A 188 -0.32 -12.03 10.32
CA VAL A 188 -0.77 -13.42 10.16
C VAL A 188 -0.96 -13.70 8.69
N THR A 189 -0.14 -14.57 8.10
CA THR A 189 -0.26 -14.95 6.68
C THR A 189 -1.63 -15.59 6.41
N ALA A 190 -2.32 -15.07 5.41
CA ALA A 190 -3.59 -15.58 4.96
C ALA A 190 -3.43 -16.86 4.12
N ASN A 191 -4.43 -17.73 4.15
CA ASN A 191 -4.45 -18.94 3.31
C ASN A 191 -4.54 -18.62 1.81
N GLN A 192 -5.13 -17.48 1.48
CA GLN A 192 -5.21 -16.90 0.14
C GLN A 192 -4.99 -15.40 0.26
N ALA A 193 -4.29 -14.81 -0.71
CA ALA A 193 -4.08 -13.38 -0.73
C ALA A 193 -5.43 -12.64 -0.79
N ASN A 194 -5.60 -11.64 0.06
CA ASN A 194 -6.80 -10.83 0.15
C ASN A 194 -6.71 -9.64 -0.81
N SER A 195 -7.80 -9.34 -1.52
CA SER A 195 -7.82 -8.18 -2.43
C SER A 195 -7.76 -6.88 -1.64
N VAL A 196 -6.97 -5.92 -2.12
CA VAL A 196 -6.96 -4.54 -1.62
C VAL A 196 -8.20 -3.74 -2.05
N GLY A 197 -8.91 -4.20 -3.08
CA GLY A 197 -10.13 -3.56 -3.57
C GLY A 197 -9.96 -2.08 -3.90
N ARG A 198 -10.83 -1.23 -3.33
CA ARG A 198 -10.81 0.24 -3.44
C ARG A 198 -10.59 0.91 -2.09
N SER A 199 -10.15 0.14 -1.10
CA SER A 199 -9.89 0.64 0.25
C SER A 199 -8.44 1.05 0.37
N ASN A 200 -8.16 1.92 1.33
CA ASN A 200 -6.79 2.28 1.68
C ASN A 200 -5.96 1.04 2.00
N ILE A 201 -4.68 1.13 1.70
CA ILE A 201 -3.72 0.01 1.69
C ILE A 201 -2.97 -0.07 3.02
N GLY A 202 -2.70 1.10 3.61
CA GLY A 202 -1.83 1.17 4.76
C GLY A 202 -1.54 2.61 5.17
N ILE A 203 -0.52 2.76 6.01
CA ILE A 203 -0.10 4.04 6.57
C ILE A 203 1.39 4.18 6.37
N ALA A 204 1.81 5.30 5.79
CA ALA A 204 3.20 5.70 5.71
C ALA A 204 3.71 6.12 7.10
N LEU A 205 5.00 5.91 7.36
CA LEU A 205 5.62 6.23 8.65
C LEU A 205 5.61 7.73 8.96
N ASN A 206 5.45 8.58 7.95
CA ASN A 206 5.26 10.03 8.11
C ASN A 206 3.80 10.45 8.40
N GLY A 207 2.87 9.50 8.62
CA GLY A 207 1.51 9.78 9.05
C GLY A 207 0.51 10.02 7.91
N VAL A 208 0.87 9.68 6.68
CA VAL A 208 0.02 9.83 5.49
C VAL A 208 -0.59 8.49 5.10
N VAL A 209 -1.83 8.50 4.62
CA VAL A 209 -2.51 7.31 4.11
C VAL A 209 -1.89 6.85 2.79
N LEU A 210 -1.67 5.54 2.65
CA LEU A 210 -1.37 4.89 1.39
C LEU A 210 -2.71 4.47 0.76
N ALA A 211 -3.21 5.27 -0.18
CA ALA A 211 -4.55 5.10 -0.72
C ALA A 211 -4.63 4.02 -1.80
N ALA A 212 -5.86 3.60 -2.11
CA ALA A 212 -6.14 2.74 -3.25
C ALA A 212 -5.75 3.41 -4.59
N PRO A 213 -5.67 2.66 -5.70
CA PRO A 213 -5.50 3.23 -7.03
C PRO A 213 -6.47 4.39 -7.33
N ALA A 214 -5.95 5.53 -7.80
CA ALA A 214 -6.76 6.65 -8.24
C ALA A 214 -7.72 6.21 -9.37
N PRO A 215 -8.99 6.65 -9.39
CA PRO A 215 -9.97 6.29 -10.42
C PRO A 215 -9.71 7.06 -11.73
N VAL A 216 -8.57 6.80 -12.38
CA VAL A 216 -8.11 7.55 -13.56
C VAL A 216 -9.18 7.61 -14.67
N ASP A 217 -9.82 6.49 -14.99
CA ASP A 217 -10.88 6.44 -15.99
C ASP A 217 -12.03 7.42 -15.69
N ALA A 218 -12.42 7.55 -14.42
CA ALA A 218 -13.46 8.47 -14.01
C ALA A 218 -13.00 9.94 -14.08
N ILE A 219 -11.75 10.20 -13.71
CA ILE A 219 -11.12 11.53 -13.75
C ILE A 219 -11.04 12.04 -15.20
N LEU A 220 -10.56 11.20 -16.12
CA LEU A 220 -10.45 11.52 -17.53
C LEU A 220 -11.83 11.64 -18.20
N SER A 221 -12.79 10.78 -17.85
CA SER A 221 -14.17 10.87 -18.37
C SER A 221 -14.90 12.15 -17.93
N ALA A 222 -14.45 12.77 -16.84
CA ALA A 222 -14.94 14.06 -16.36
C ALA A 222 -14.19 15.27 -16.96
N TYR A 223 -13.23 15.05 -17.88
CA TYR A 223 -12.36 16.09 -18.43
C TYR A 223 -11.63 16.88 -17.34
N THR A 224 -11.16 16.19 -16.31
CA THR A 224 -10.37 16.78 -15.22
C THR A 224 -8.99 16.15 -15.16
N ILE A 225 -8.04 16.87 -14.59
CA ILE A 225 -6.74 16.33 -14.18
C ILE A 225 -6.65 16.46 -12.68
N ALA A 226 -6.68 15.34 -11.95
CA ALA A 226 -6.53 15.35 -10.50
C ALA A 226 -5.04 15.37 -10.15
N ALA A 227 -4.47 16.57 -10.11
CA ALA A 227 -3.05 16.78 -9.92
C ALA A 227 -2.56 16.16 -8.60
N PHE A 228 -1.39 15.54 -8.67
CA PHE A 228 -0.60 15.14 -7.51
C PHE A 228 0.59 16.08 -7.37
N ASP A 229 1.13 16.23 -6.17
CA ASP A 229 2.44 16.84 -6.01
C ASP A 229 3.54 15.83 -6.37
N ASP A 230 4.80 16.27 -6.34
CA ASP A 230 5.97 15.43 -6.65
C ASP A 230 6.15 14.25 -5.69
N CYS A 231 5.42 14.25 -4.56
CA CYS A 231 5.37 13.13 -3.64
C CYS A 231 4.30 12.10 -4.01
N ALA A 232 3.65 12.25 -5.17
CA ALA A 232 2.51 11.46 -5.64
C ALA A 232 1.32 11.48 -4.67
N GLY A 233 1.18 12.57 -3.92
CA GLY A 233 0.08 12.80 -2.99
C GLY A 233 -0.82 13.94 -3.45
N HIS A 234 -2.06 13.93 -2.98
CA HIS A 234 -2.96 15.05 -3.14
C HIS A 234 -3.99 15.13 -2.01
N ILE A 235 -4.84 16.14 -2.08
CA ILE A 235 -5.82 16.44 -1.03
C ILE A 235 -7.22 16.21 -1.56
N ASN A 236 -8.05 15.54 -0.76
CA ASN A 236 -9.49 15.62 -0.91
C ASN A 236 -10.13 16.01 0.43
N LEU A 237 -11.37 16.50 0.40
CA LEU A 237 -12.05 17.04 1.59
C LEU A 237 -12.50 15.97 2.60
N ASN A 238 -12.47 14.69 2.22
CA ASN A 238 -12.95 13.58 3.05
C ASN A 238 -11.81 12.83 3.74
N GLU A 239 -10.61 12.85 3.17
CA GLU A 239 -9.46 12.06 3.59
C GLU A 239 -8.25 12.91 3.99
N GLY A 240 -8.19 14.17 3.53
CA GLY A 240 -7.03 15.02 3.69
C GLY A 240 -5.95 14.67 2.67
N TYR A 241 -4.68 14.87 3.04
CA TYR A 241 -3.55 14.52 2.17
C TYR A 241 -3.28 13.01 2.22
N HIS A 242 -3.17 12.38 1.05
CA HIS A 242 -2.95 10.94 0.89
C HIS A 242 -2.14 10.65 -0.37
N TYR A 243 -1.35 9.57 -0.34
CA TYR A 243 -0.54 9.13 -1.47
C TYR A 243 -1.26 8.12 -2.34
N HIS A 244 -1.03 8.20 -3.65
CA HIS A 244 -1.42 7.16 -4.62
C HIS A 244 -0.25 6.37 -5.21
N GLY A 245 0.98 6.81 -4.95
CA GLY A 245 2.20 6.12 -5.34
C GLY A 245 3.38 6.44 -4.42
N GLU A 246 4.48 5.73 -4.59
CA GLU A 246 5.72 5.95 -3.83
C GLU A 246 6.70 6.75 -4.69
N ALA A 247 6.94 8.01 -4.31
CA ALA A 247 7.79 8.96 -5.05
C ALA A 247 8.99 9.48 -4.22
N GLY A 248 9.43 8.74 -3.21
CA GLY A 248 10.58 9.06 -2.37
C GLY A 248 10.25 9.78 -1.07
N CYS A 249 9.17 10.55 -1.00
CA CYS A 249 8.89 11.40 0.16
C CYS A 249 8.50 10.64 1.44
N SER A 250 8.08 9.37 1.33
CA SER A 250 7.73 8.50 2.46
C SER A 250 8.88 7.58 2.93
N GLN A 251 10.04 7.61 2.26
CA GLN A 251 11.21 6.77 2.53
C GLN A 251 11.99 7.22 3.78
N THR A 252 11.39 7.06 4.95
CA THR A 252 11.89 7.60 6.23
C THR A 252 12.86 6.65 6.95
N GLN A 253 12.76 5.35 6.71
CA GLN A 253 13.56 4.33 7.42
C GLN A 253 14.54 3.63 6.48
N ALA A 254 15.70 4.25 6.27
CA ALA A 254 16.79 3.71 5.45
C ALA A 254 17.35 2.38 6.01
N GLN A 255 17.75 1.48 5.11
CA GLN A 255 18.28 0.16 5.46
C GLN A 255 19.80 0.10 5.28
N SER A 256 20.52 -0.37 6.30
CA SER A 256 21.99 -0.35 6.32
C SER A 256 22.66 -1.34 5.37
N ASP A 257 21.92 -2.34 4.88
CA ASP A 257 22.38 -3.40 3.99
C ASP A 257 22.13 -3.10 2.49
N GLY A 258 21.64 -1.90 2.18
CA GLY A 258 21.34 -1.47 0.81
C GLY A 258 19.96 -1.89 0.30
N HIS A 259 19.14 -2.49 1.15
CA HIS A 259 17.74 -2.72 0.86
C HIS A 259 16.98 -1.39 0.66
N ALA A 260 15.83 -1.44 0.00
CA ALA A 260 14.93 -0.30 -0.12
C ALA A 260 14.56 0.25 1.26
N ALA A 261 14.37 1.56 1.39
CA ALA A 261 13.92 2.18 2.64
C ALA A 261 12.49 1.73 2.97
N MET A 262 12.19 1.56 4.26
CA MET A 262 10.82 1.28 4.69
C MET A 262 9.99 2.56 4.61
N VAL A 263 8.78 2.44 4.04
CA VAL A 263 7.86 3.56 3.81
C VAL A 263 6.67 3.54 4.76
N GLY A 264 6.24 2.36 5.21
CA GLY A 264 5.00 2.22 5.99
C GLY A 264 4.64 0.78 6.34
N TYR A 265 3.43 0.61 6.84
CA TYR A 265 2.81 -0.68 7.11
C TYR A 265 1.53 -0.83 6.30
N ALA A 266 1.34 -2.00 5.68
CA ALA A 266 0.06 -2.43 5.14
C ALA A 266 -0.93 -2.72 6.29
N PHE A 267 -2.23 -2.68 6.03
CA PHE A 267 -3.24 -2.98 7.07
C PHE A 267 -3.26 -4.43 7.55
N ASP A 268 -2.59 -5.36 6.86
CA ASP A 268 -2.33 -6.72 7.35
C ASP A 268 -1.07 -6.82 8.24
N GLY A 269 -0.41 -5.69 8.50
CA GLY A 269 0.73 -5.55 9.41
C GLY A 269 2.10 -5.78 8.79
N PHE A 270 2.18 -6.27 7.56
CA PHE A 270 3.48 -6.42 6.90
C PHE A 270 4.06 -5.05 6.50
N GLY A 271 5.39 -4.94 6.59
CA GLY A 271 6.10 -3.73 6.19
C GLY A 271 6.03 -3.50 4.68
N ILE A 272 5.89 -2.23 4.28
CA ILE A 272 6.02 -1.79 2.89
C ILE A 272 7.33 -1.02 2.77
N PHE A 273 8.13 -1.40 1.78
CA PHE A 273 9.38 -0.77 1.42
C PHE A 273 9.26 -0.08 0.06
N ALA A 274 10.15 0.87 -0.21
CA ALA A 274 10.23 1.52 -1.51
C ALA A 274 10.50 0.51 -2.64
N MET A 275 10.21 0.91 -3.87
CA MET A 275 10.42 0.03 -5.02
C MET A 275 11.88 -0.35 -5.21
N LEU A 276 12.79 0.62 -5.04
CA LEU A 276 14.19 0.48 -5.39
C LEU A 276 15.10 0.46 -4.15
N GLY A 277 16.05 -0.47 -4.14
CA GLY A 277 17.15 -0.49 -3.19
C GLY A 277 18.21 0.59 -3.47
N SER A 278 19.27 0.63 -2.65
CA SER A 278 20.34 1.64 -2.76
C SER A 278 21.12 1.60 -4.07
N ASN A 279 21.03 0.49 -4.81
CA ASN A 279 21.64 0.30 -6.13
C ASN A 279 20.70 0.64 -7.30
N ASN A 280 19.53 1.24 -7.01
CA ASN A 280 18.49 1.58 -7.98
C ASN A 280 17.94 0.37 -8.74
N THR A 281 17.87 -0.80 -8.09
CA THR A 281 17.24 -2.01 -8.63
C THR A 281 16.07 -2.45 -7.78
N GLU A 282 15.03 -2.95 -8.45
CA GLU A 282 13.90 -3.63 -7.85
C GLU A 282 14.23 -5.12 -7.62
N PRO A 283 13.72 -5.76 -6.55
CA PRO A 283 13.81 -7.20 -6.39
C PRO A 283 13.16 -7.96 -7.55
N THR A 284 13.79 -9.06 -7.99
CA THR A 284 13.32 -9.83 -9.14
C THR A 284 12.43 -11.02 -8.78
N ASP A 285 12.21 -11.24 -7.49
CA ASP A 285 11.54 -12.42 -6.91
C ASP A 285 10.24 -12.07 -6.17
N LEU A 286 9.64 -10.92 -6.50
CA LEU A 286 8.35 -10.50 -5.95
C LEU A 286 7.21 -11.44 -6.39
N ASP A 287 6.32 -11.76 -5.45
CA ASP A 287 5.07 -12.49 -5.70
C ASP A 287 3.97 -11.60 -6.29
N GLU A 288 2.78 -12.15 -6.53
CA GLU A 288 1.66 -11.38 -7.10
C GLU A 288 1.19 -10.19 -6.25
N CYS A 289 1.49 -10.17 -4.95
CA CYS A 289 1.19 -9.05 -4.07
C CYS A 289 2.30 -8.01 -4.05
N ARG A 290 3.38 -8.21 -4.82
CA ARG A 290 4.63 -7.43 -4.80
C ARG A 290 5.43 -7.61 -3.50
N GLY A 291 5.32 -8.76 -2.86
CA GLY A 291 6.12 -9.08 -1.67
C GLY A 291 7.06 -10.26 -1.87
N HIS A 292 8.04 -10.37 -1.00
CA HIS A 292 8.94 -11.51 -0.92
C HIS A 292 9.40 -11.74 0.53
N TYR A 293 10.22 -12.76 0.76
CA TYR A 293 10.71 -13.10 2.08
C TYR A 293 12.24 -13.07 2.14
N ASP A 294 12.78 -12.50 3.22
CA ASP A 294 14.17 -12.70 3.63
C ASP A 294 14.26 -12.99 5.14
N ASP A 295 15.40 -13.53 5.60
CA ASP A 295 15.58 -13.93 7.01
C ASP A 295 15.67 -12.76 8.00
N THR A 296 15.89 -11.53 7.52
CA THR A 296 16.02 -10.30 8.30
C THR A 296 14.68 -9.60 8.51
N ARG A 297 13.87 -9.54 7.46
CA ARG A 297 12.62 -8.77 7.37
C ARG A 297 11.38 -9.65 7.39
N GLY A 298 11.54 -10.97 7.30
CA GLY A 298 10.41 -11.85 7.04
C GLY A 298 9.77 -11.54 5.70
N TYR A 299 8.48 -11.84 5.57
CA TYR A 299 7.70 -11.40 4.41
C TYR A 299 7.46 -9.89 4.47
N HIS A 300 7.67 -9.18 3.36
CA HIS A 300 7.45 -7.75 3.25
C HIS A 300 7.18 -7.34 1.80
N TYR A 301 6.58 -6.17 1.61
CA TYR A 301 6.22 -5.62 0.31
C TYR A 301 7.22 -4.63 -0.25
N HIS A 302 7.23 -4.51 -1.57
CA HIS A 302 7.80 -3.40 -2.30
C HIS A 302 6.70 -2.61 -3.01
N ALA A 303 6.64 -1.31 -2.74
CA ALA A 303 5.75 -0.39 -3.44
C ALA A 303 5.97 -0.48 -4.95
N ALA A 304 4.89 -0.35 -5.72
CA ALA A 304 4.97 -0.21 -7.17
C ALA A 304 5.41 1.22 -7.55
N SER A 305 5.80 1.38 -8.81
CA SER A 305 6.07 2.71 -9.35
C SER A 305 4.80 3.57 -9.37
N VAL A 306 4.97 4.89 -9.33
CA VAL A 306 3.86 5.85 -9.41
C VAL A 306 2.98 5.60 -10.65
N SER A 307 3.57 5.26 -11.80
CA SER A 307 2.81 5.02 -13.03
C SER A 307 1.97 3.75 -13.02
N GLU A 308 2.24 2.80 -12.13
CA GLU A 308 1.41 1.62 -11.92
C GLU A 308 0.15 1.94 -11.10
N ASN A 309 0.04 3.13 -10.51
CA ASN A 309 -1.13 3.60 -9.75
C ASN A 309 -1.52 2.62 -8.62
N MET A 310 -0.53 2.11 -7.88
CA MET A 310 -0.75 1.19 -6.76
C MET A 310 0.48 1.13 -5.84
N PHE A 311 0.28 0.69 -4.60
CA PHE A 311 1.38 0.32 -3.71
C PHE A 311 1.66 -1.19 -3.78
N ILE A 312 0.65 -2.01 -3.50
CA ILE A 312 0.76 -3.49 -3.45
C ILE A 312 -0.41 -4.13 -4.20
N GLY A 313 -0.22 -5.33 -4.73
CA GLY A 313 -1.25 -6.03 -5.54
C GLY A 313 -2.36 -6.66 -4.71
N CYS A 314 -2.02 -7.09 -3.50
CA CYS A 314 -2.91 -7.75 -2.55
C CYS A 314 -2.32 -7.71 -1.14
N TYR A 315 -3.13 -8.03 -0.14
CA TYR A 315 -2.67 -8.37 1.19
C TYR A 315 -2.29 -9.85 1.24
N LYS A 316 -1.15 -10.15 1.83
CA LYS A 316 -0.62 -11.50 2.05
C LYS A 316 -1.10 -12.02 3.38
N GLY A 317 -1.37 -11.11 4.31
CA GLY A 317 -1.89 -11.39 5.62
C GLY A 317 -3.39 -11.15 5.77
N GLU A 318 -3.85 -11.46 6.97
CA GLU A 318 -5.18 -11.14 7.44
C GLU A 318 -5.21 -9.69 7.96
N THR A 319 -6.23 -8.94 7.58
CA THR A 319 -6.44 -7.56 8.05
C THR A 319 -7.33 -7.51 9.27
N ALA A 320 -7.19 -6.48 10.10
CA ALA A 320 -8.12 -6.23 11.20
C ALA A 320 -9.48 -5.73 10.70
N GLN A 321 -10.58 -6.20 11.31
CA GLN A 321 -11.96 -5.74 11.05
C GLN A 321 -12.53 -4.85 12.15
#